data_AF-A0A1C5UT60-F1
#
_entry.id   AF-A0A1C5UT60-F1
#
_cell.length_a   1.000
_cell.length_b   1.000
_cell.length_c   1.000
_cell.angle_alpha   90.00
_cell.angle_beta   90.00
_cell.angle_gamma   90.00
#
_symmetry.space_group_name_H-M   'P 1'
#
loop_
_entity.id
_entity.type
_entity.pdbx_description
1 polymer ?
#
loop_
_entity_poly.entity_id
_entity_poly.type
_entity_poly.pdbx_seq_one_letter_code
_entity_poly.pdbx_strand_id
1 'polypeptide(L)' 'MRKFLKAFFSLAVTIYFSTTMFYCFVAGAPQNGKGAVIYVVSAAGLSILFPAFTCGCIHYIIYLRKKLDKQGK' A
#
# COMPACT_ATOMS: atom_id res chain seq x y z
N MET A 1 8.00 -21.25 8.94
CA MET A 1 8.28 -19.94 9.58
C MET A 1 8.65 -18.80 8.63
N ARG A 2 9.59 -18.96 7.67
CA ARG A 2 10.03 -17.85 6.78
C ARG A 2 8.90 -17.14 6.00
N LYS A 3 7.87 -17.85 5.52
CA LYS A 3 6.73 -17.24 4.80
C LYS A 3 5.88 -16.32 5.70
N PHE A 4 5.62 -16.73 6.93
CA PHE A 4 4.86 -15.94 7.90
C PHE A 4 5.64 -14.70 8.34
N LEU A 5 6.93 -14.83 8.64
CA LEU A 5 7.81 -13.68 8.93
C LEU A 5 7.84 -12.66 7.78
N LYS A 6 7.89 -13.15 6.54
CA LYS A 6 7.88 -12.28 5.35
C LYS A 6 6.53 -11.57 5.17
N ALA A 7 5.42 -12.25 5.47
CA ALA A 7 4.09 -11.66 5.44
C ALA A 7 3.90 -10.61 6.55
N PHE A 8 4.36 -10.90 7.77
CA PHE A 8 4.34 -9.96 8.89
C PHE A 8 5.20 -8.72 8.62
N PHE A 9 6.42 -8.90 8.11
CA PHE A 9 7.28 -7.79 7.74
C PHE A 9 6.68 -6.95 6.61
N SER A 10 6.10 -7.60 5.58
CA SER A 10 5.38 -6.90 4.52
C SER A 10 4.20 -6.11 5.06
N LEU A 11 3.42 -6.68 5.99
CA LEU A 11 2.29 -6.01 6.61
C LEU A 11 2.75 -4.80 7.44
N ALA A 12 3.79 -4.97 8.26
CA ALA A 12 4.35 -3.90 9.08
C ALA A 12 4.86 -2.73 8.21
N VAL A 13 5.58 -3.03 7.13
CA VAL A 13 6.05 -2.02 6.17
C VAL A 13 4.89 -1.32 5.47
N THR A 14 3.85 -2.07 5.08
CA THR A 14 2.64 -1.52 4.44
C THR A 14 1.91 -0.56 5.37
N ILE A 15 1.73 -0.93 6.64
CA ILE A 15 1.11 -0.08 7.66
C ILE A 15 1.96 1.17 7.87
N TYR A 16 3.27 1.03 8.06
CA TYR A 16 4.19 2.15 8.24
C TYR A 16 4.10 3.15 7.08
N PHE A 17 4.19 2.65 5.84
CA PHE A 17 4.14 3.47 4.64
C PHE A 17 2.79 4.18 4.48
N SER A 18 1.70 3.46 4.77
CA SER A 18 0.34 4.01 4.75
C SER A 18 0.17 5.12 5.79
N THR A 19 0.65 4.93 7.02
CA THR A 19 0.58 5.96 8.07
C THR A 19 1.42 7.18 7.72
N THR A 20 2.63 7.01 7.19
CA THR A 20 3.46 8.15 6.74
C THR A 20 2.84 8.91 5.58
N MET A 21 2.28 8.21 4.58
CA MET A 21 1.60 8.87 3.46
C MET A 21 0.33 9.59 3.92
N PHE A 22 -0.45 8.96 4.81
CA PHE A 22 -1.62 9.57 5.39
C PHE A 22 -1.27 10.85 6.16
N TYR A 23 -0.22 10.82 6.98
CA TYR A 23 0.28 11.99 7.69
C TYR A 23 0.65 13.13 6.73
N CYS A 24 1.41 12.82 5.67
CA CYS A 24 1.77 13.79 4.64
C CYS A 24 0.54 14.37 3.91
N PHE A 25 -0.47 13.55 3.62
CA PHE A 25 -1.70 14.04 3.00
C PHE A 25 -2.48 14.94 3.96
N VAL A 26 -2.71 14.50 5.20
CA VAL A 26 -3.48 15.28 6.19
C VAL A 26 -2.79 16.61 6.56
N ALA A 27 -1.46 16.69 6.51
CA ALA A 27 -0.73 17.94 6.76
C ALA A 27 -1.08 19.07 5.77
N GLY A 28 -1.57 18.74 4.58
CA GLY A 28 -2.04 19.71 3.58
C GLY A 28 -3.54 20.02 3.62
N ALA A 29 -4.29 19.46 4.58
CA ALA A 29 -5.74 19.57 4.60
C ALA A 29 -6.22 20.97 5.08
N PRO A 30 -7.28 21.53 4.49
CA PRO A 30 -7.91 22.75 5.01
C PRO A 30 -8.50 22.50 6.40
N GLN A 31 -8.21 23.36 7.37
CA GLN A 31 -8.51 23.10 8.80
C GLN A 31 -10.00 23.19 9.17
N ASN A 32 -10.86 23.77 8.33
CA ASN A 32 -12.27 23.99 8.67
C ASN A 32 -13.23 23.74 7.49
N GLY A 33 -14.36 23.10 7.80
CA GLY A 33 -15.49 22.92 6.88
C GLY A 33 -15.73 21.47 6.43
N LYS A 34 -16.86 21.24 5.75
CA LYS A 34 -17.29 19.94 5.22
C LYS A 34 -16.26 19.32 4.25
N GLY A 35 -15.44 20.16 3.60
CA GLY A 35 -14.35 19.75 2.71
C GLY A 35 -13.16 19.10 3.43
N ALA A 36 -12.90 19.45 4.70
CA ALA A 36 -11.83 18.84 5.49
C ALA A 36 -12.10 17.36 5.74
N VAL A 37 -13.35 17.00 6.05
CA VAL A 37 -13.77 15.61 6.28
C VAL A 37 -13.62 14.78 5.00
N ILE A 38 -14.09 15.30 3.87
CA ILE A 38 -13.97 14.61 2.57
C ILE A 38 -12.51 14.42 2.18
N TYR A 39 -11.67 15.42 2.45
CA TYR A 39 -10.23 15.36 2.17
C TYR A 39 -9.55 14.28 3.02
N VAL A 40 -9.81 14.22 4.33
CA VAL A 40 -9.23 13.22 5.23
C VAL A 40 -9.69 11.80 4.86
N VAL A 41 -10.97 11.61 4.52
CA VAL A 41 -11.51 10.31 4.07
C VAL A 41 -10.85 9.89 2.76
N SER A 42 -10.71 10.81 1.81
CA SER A 42 -10.03 10.56 0.53
C SER A 42 -8.55 10.24 0.73
N ALA A 43 -7.87 10.96 1.63
CA ALA A 43 -6.47 10.73 1.99
C ALA A 43 -6.27 9.36 2.63
N ALA A 44 -7.17 8.92 3.51
CA ALA A 44 -7.14 7.60 4.12
C ALA A 44 -7.35 6.50 3.07
N GLY A 45 -8.30 6.71 2.15
CA GLY A 45 -8.53 5.78 1.04
C GLY A 45 -7.29 5.63 0.16
N LEU A 46 -6.70 6.74 -0.27
CA LEU A 46 -5.49 6.75 -1.10
C LEU A 46 -4.28 6.15 -0.38
N SER A 47 -4.08 6.46 0.90
CA SER A 47 -2.93 5.97 1.66
C SER A 47 -2.95 4.45 1.83
N ILE A 48 -4.11 3.80 1.77
CA ILE A 48 -4.25 2.33 1.82
C ILE A 48 -4.19 1.74 0.40
N LEU A 49 -4.79 2.41 -0.56
CA LEU A 49 -4.89 1.94 -1.94
C LEU A 49 -3.51 1.87 -2.61
N PHE A 50 -2.63 2.86 -2.39
CA PHE A 50 -1.29 2.88 -2.96
C PHE A 50 -0.43 1.69 -2.51
N PRO A 51 -0.20 1.46 -1.20
CA PRO A 51 0.59 0.32 -0.73
C PRO A 51 -0.02 -1.03 -1.12
N ALA A 52 -1.35 -1.17 -1.09
CA ALA A 52 -2.03 -2.39 -1.49
C ALA A 52 -1.83 -2.67 -2.98
N PHE A 53 -1.97 -1.65 -3.83
CA PHE A 53 -1.73 -1.76 -5.27
C PHE A 53 -0.28 -2.14 -5.57
N THR A 54 0.69 -1.47 -4.95
CA THR A 54 2.12 -1.80 -5.11
C THR A 54 2.41 -3.24 -4.70
N CYS A 55 1.86 -3.71 -3.57
CA CYS A 55 1.99 -5.10 -3.13
C CYS A 55 1.38 -6.08 -4.16
N GLY A 56 0.20 -5.76 -4.71
CA GLY A 56 -0.45 -6.52 -5.76
C GLY A 56 0.40 -6.62 -7.03
N CYS A 57 0.97 -5.51 -7.50
CA CYS A 57 1.85 -5.46 -8.66
C CYS A 57 3.11 -6.33 -8.46
N ILE A 58 3.76 -6.24 -7.30
CA ILE A 58 4.95 -7.05 -6.99
C ILE A 58 4.59 -8.53 -7.00
N HIS A 59 3.47 -8.90 -6.39
CA HIS A 59 3.01 -10.29 -6.38
C HIS A 59 2.73 -10.80 -7.81
N TYR A 60 2.12 -9.97 -8.65
CA TYR A 60 1.87 -10.28 -10.04
C TYR A 60 3.15 -10.44 -10.87
N ILE A 61 4.15 -9.57 -10.68
CA ILE A 61 5.46 -9.68 -11.34
C ILE A 61 6.15 -10.99 -10.94
N ILE A 62 6.15 -11.34 -9.66
CA ILE A 62 6.73 -12.61 -9.18
C ILE A 62 5.99 -13.80 -9.78
N TYR A 63 4.66 -13.73 -9.89
CA TYR A 63 3.85 -14.75 -10.52
C TYR A 63 4.22 -14.94 -12.01
N LEU A 64 4.30 -13.84 -12.77
CA LEU A 64 4.68 -13.87 -14.18
C LEU A 64 6.10 -14.44 -14.37
N ARG A 65 7.07 -14.05 -13.54
CA ARG A 65 8.43 -14.61 -13.57
C ARG A 65 8.43 -16.13 -13.38
N LYS A 66 7.63 -16.64 -12.44
CA LYS A 66 7.49 -18.09 -12.24
C LYS A 66 6.85 -18.80 -13.43
N LYS A 67 5.92 -18.14 -14.14
CA LYS A 67 5.30 -18.69 -15.34
C LYS A 67 6.30 -18.75 -16.49
N LEU A 68 7.14 -17.72 -16.65
CA LEU A 68 8.18 -17.66 -17.67
C LEU A 68 9.25 -18.75 -17.46
N ASP A 69 9.72 -18.93 -16.22
CA ASP A 69 10.72 -19.96 -15.85
C ASP A 69 10.22 -21.40 -16.12
N LYS A 70 8.91 -21.62 -15.99
CA LYS A 70 8.27 -22.91 -16.32
C LYS A 70 8.08 -23.14 -17.83
N GLN A 71 8.10 -22.09 -18.64
CA GLN A 71 7.95 -22.19 -20.10
C GLN A 71 9.31 -22.24 -20.81
N GLY A 72 10.38 -21.76 -20.16
CA GLY A 72 11.76 -21.86 -20.65
C GLY A 72 12.48 -23.16 -20.28
N LYS A 73 11.79 -24.11 -19.62
CA LYS A 73 12.23 -25.48 -19.36
C LYS A 73 11.40 -26.43 -20.21
#